data_AF-A0A7Y2JSV8-F1
#
_entry.id   AF-A0A7Y2JSV8-F1
#
_cell.length_a   1.000
_cell.length_b   1.000
_cell.length_c   1.000
_cell.angle_alpha   90.00
_cell.angle_beta   90.00
_cell.angle_gamma   90.00
#
_symmetry.space_group_name_H-M   'P 1'
#
loop_
_entity.id
_entity.type
_entity.pdbx_description
1 polymer ?
#
loop_
_entity_poly.entity_id
_entity_poly.type
_entity_poly.pdbx_seq_one_letter_code
_entity_poly.pdbx_strand_id
1 'polypeptide(L)'
;MSSTRAAGLEYHEARAFYAAEAGGEAALAQLKIALQDGYLSEQELADIAPPSLEGFNYDSFAVERQGQAVVEHITDGPYSGLYALTQNVDVFSLAGDGTGTVSGVVLRAKAQAIPIFQFGVFFEEDLEATNGPPMEFIGRVHSNGNIYLSSNNAWYREMITTPNKVFHDRKDFHTVYDGVFINDASGTEVMLDFDSRSHAGPEAFKAESCAKFDCRLQTDAFGVDSLELPLPDGVPAYELVRVRETGDGDSEREVKFAWNADTYVTVDLTDMRTKGEVCGAGGSNINPDATTGTLQLAALDPVLPGETVRFQVLAVDCDAFEASVTVMSDGSTIMDTNLNNTCLFVITIPSATDELAIQVIEAGGGVSGVAYWYNLQSIADDSDTPWPAIGIERGGGKEVPAADDLCKIFPWEWSSYYDGREAEMKDVLNIDIAQLSAWVAGADARVMELVYIEFVTPSDIGSYPSATRDMM
;
A
#
# COMPACT_ATOMS: atom_id res chain seq x y z
N MET A 1 -62.29 -23.29 -37.19
CA MET A 1 -61.54 -22.30 -38.00
C MET A 1 -61.05 -21.10 -37.19
N SER A 2 -61.78 -20.60 -36.18
CA SER A 2 -61.32 -19.49 -35.33
C SER A 2 -60.17 -19.89 -34.37
N SER A 3 -60.20 -21.08 -33.75
CA SER A 3 -59.14 -21.53 -32.83
C SER A 3 -57.78 -21.76 -33.50
N THR A 4 -57.76 -22.27 -34.74
CA THR A 4 -56.52 -22.55 -35.49
C THR A 4 -55.81 -21.26 -35.93
N ARG A 5 -56.57 -20.19 -36.21
CA ARG A 5 -56.00 -18.87 -36.54
C ARG A 5 -55.45 -18.17 -35.29
N ALA A 6 -56.16 -18.28 -34.16
CA ALA A 6 -55.69 -17.76 -32.88
C ALA A 6 -54.37 -18.44 -32.46
N ALA A 7 -54.30 -19.77 -32.50
CA ALA A 7 -53.09 -20.52 -32.17
C ALA A 7 -51.91 -20.19 -33.11
N GLY A 8 -52.18 -19.91 -34.39
CA GLY A 8 -51.15 -19.45 -35.33
C GLY A 8 -50.60 -18.07 -34.96
N LEU A 9 -51.48 -17.10 -34.67
CA LEU A 9 -51.08 -15.77 -34.26
C LEU A 9 -50.26 -15.80 -32.96
N GLU A 10 -50.74 -16.53 -31.94
CA GLU A 10 -50.05 -16.71 -30.66
C GLU A 10 -48.64 -17.31 -30.84
N TYR A 11 -48.49 -18.26 -31.77
CA TYR A 11 -47.20 -18.84 -32.10
C TYR A 11 -46.25 -17.83 -32.78
N HIS A 12 -46.74 -17.01 -33.70
CA HIS A 12 -45.94 -15.95 -34.33
C HIS A 12 -45.55 -14.85 -33.34
N GLU A 13 -46.46 -14.45 -32.45
CA GLU A 13 -46.21 -13.47 -31.38
C GLU A 13 -45.14 -13.98 -30.41
N ALA A 14 -45.27 -15.22 -29.93
CA ALA A 14 -44.27 -15.82 -29.04
C ALA A 14 -42.88 -15.88 -29.70
N ARG A 15 -42.83 -16.20 -30.99
CA ARG A 15 -41.57 -16.23 -31.76
C ARG A 15 -40.95 -14.84 -31.92
N ALA A 16 -41.75 -13.82 -32.26
CA ALA A 16 -41.28 -12.44 -32.33
C ALA A 16 -40.82 -11.92 -30.96
N PHE A 17 -41.50 -12.32 -29.89
CA PHE A 17 -41.12 -11.98 -28.51
C PHE A 17 -39.75 -12.56 -28.14
N TYR A 18 -39.52 -13.85 -28.39
CA TYR A 18 -38.19 -14.46 -28.16
C TYR A 18 -37.09 -13.83 -29.02
N ALA A 19 -37.41 -13.39 -30.24
CA ALA A 19 -36.46 -12.62 -31.05
C ALA A 19 -36.15 -11.26 -30.42
N ALA A 20 -37.15 -10.55 -29.90
CA ALA A 20 -36.94 -9.30 -29.19
C ALA A 20 -36.09 -9.48 -27.91
N GLU A 21 -36.35 -10.53 -27.12
CA GLU A 21 -35.52 -10.90 -25.96
C GLU A 21 -34.08 -11.21 -26.36
N ALA A 22 -33.87 -11.97 -27.44
CA ALA A 22 -32.53 -12.26 -27.96
C ALA A 22 -31.76 -10.98 -28.34
N GLY A 23 -32.45 -9.96 -28.88
CA GLY A 23 -31.88 -8.63 -29.09
C GLY A 23 -31.43 -7.98 -27.79
N GLY A 24 -32.26 -8.05 -26.75
CA GLY A 24 -31.94 -7.54 -25.41
C GLY A 24 -30.71 -8.22 -24.79
N GLU A 25 -30.67 -9.55 -24.81
CA GLU A 25 -29.55 -10.35 -24.29
C GLU A 25 -28.25 -10.09 -25.05
N ALA A 26 -28.31 -9.98 -26.38
CA ALA A 26 -27.15 -9.63 -27.20
C ALA A 26 -26.62 -8.23 -26.87
N ALA A 27 -27.51 -7.28 -26.54
CA ALA A 27 -27.13 -5.95 -26.09
C ALA A 27 -26.38 -6.01 -24.75
N LEU A 28 -26.90 -6.77 -23.77
CA LEU A 28 -26.24 -6.94 -22.47
C LEU A 28 -24.85 -7.58 -22.60
N ALA A 29 -24.69 -8.57 -23.48
CA ALA A 29 -23.39 -9.19 -23.74
C ALA A 29 -22.38 -8.19 -24.34
N GLN A 30 -22.82 -7.32 -25.25
CA GLN A 30 -21.97 -6.28 -25.83
C GLN A 30 -21.69 -5.15 -24.83
N LEU A 31 -22.66 -4.78 -23.99
CA LEU A 31 -22.47 -3.80 -22.92
C LEU A 31 -21.38 -4.24 -21.93
N LYS A 32 -21.28 -5.53 -21.61
CA LYS A 32 -20.20 -6.05 -20.77
C LYS A 32 -18.82 -5.76 -21.36
N ILE A 33 -18.65 -6.00 -22.66
CA ILE A 33 -17.40 -5.73 -23.38
C ILE A 33 -17.13 -4.22 -23.47
N ALA A 34 -18.15 -3.43 -23.79
CA ALA A 34 -18.01 -1.98 -23.90
C ALA A 34 -17.69 -1.29 -22.56
N LEU A 35 -18.00 -1.91 -21.42
CA LEU A 35 -17.69 -1.35 -20.09
C LEU A 35 -16.24 -1.59 -19.66
N GLN A 36 -15.38 -2.17 -20.51
CA GLN A 36 -14.03 -2.58 -20.13
C GLN A 36 -13.17 -1.46 -19.55
N ASP A 37 -13.26 -0.23 -20.08
CA ASP A 37 -12.52 0.93 -19.56
C ASP A 37 -13.17 1.57 -18.31
N GLY A 38 -14.28 1.01 -17.84
CA GLY A 38 -15.06 1.49 -16.69
C GLY A 38 -16.11 2.56 -17.02
N TYR A 39 -16.30 2.95 -18.29
CA TYR A 39 -17.25 4.00 -18.67
C TYR A 39 -17.83 3.83 -20.09
N LEU A 40 -19.16 3.88 -20.25
CA LEU A 40 -19.81 3.55 -21.53
C LEU A 40 -20.11 4.79 -22.36
N SER A 41 -19.20 5.27 -23.20
CA SER A 41 -19.43 6.45 -24.04
C SER A 41 -20.68 6.34 -24.94
N GLU A 42 -21.25 7.47 -25.34
CA GLU A 42 -22.40 7.50 -26.25
C GLU A 42 -22.10 6.84 -27.61
N GLN A 43 -20.83 6.88 -28.04
CA GLN A 43 -20.40 6.21 -29.27
C GLN A 43 -20.43 4.69 -29.11
N GLU A 44 -19.93 4.16 -28.00
CA GLU A 44 -19.97 2.72 -27.72
C GLU A 44 -21.40 2.20 -27.61
N LEU A 45 -22.29 2.97 -26.97
CA LEU A 45 -23.71 2.61 -26.90
C LEU A 45 -24.36 2.56 -28.29
N ALA A 46 -23.99 3.48 -29.19
CA ALA A 46 -24.48 3.52 -30.56
C ALA A 46 -23.93 2.36 -31.43
N ASP A 47 -22.77 1.81 -31.09
CA ASP A 47 -22.14 0.71 -31.82
C ASP A 47 -22.71 -0.68 -31.44
N ILE A 48 -23.50 -0.77 -30.35
CA ILE A 48 -24.17 -2.00 -29.95
C ILE A 48 -25.28 -2.35 -30.97
N ALA A 49 -25.25 -3.58 -31.47
CA ALA A 49 -26.16 -4.04 -32.52
C ALA A 49 -26.98 -5.27 -32.08
N PRO A 50 -28.20 -5.47 -32.61
CA PRO A 50 -28.95 -6.71 -32.38
C PRO A 50 -28.30 -7.90 -33.11
N PRO A 51 -28.56 -9.14 -32.70
CA PRO A 51 -28.02 -10.33 -33.34
C PRO A 51 -28.73 -10.60 -34.67
N SER A 52 -28.08 -11.31 -35.60
CA SER A 52 -28.73 -11.78 -36.82
C SER A 52 -29.51 -13.07 -36.56
N LEU A 53 -30.84 -13.03 -36.74
CA LEU A 53 -31.73 -14.19 -36.56
C LEU A 53 -32.49 -14.49 -37.86
N GLU A 54 -32.39 -15.72 -38.34
CA GLU A 54 -33.05 -16.12 -39.59
C GLU A 54 -34.59 -15.99 -39.47
N GLY A 55 -35.20 -15.27 -40.42
CA GLY A 55 -36.64 -15.06 -40.48
C GLY A 55 -37.18 -13.92 -39.61
N PHE A 56 -36.29 -13.16 -38.95
CA PHE A 56 -36.64 -11.98 -38.17
C PHE A 56 -35.85 -10.76 -38.63
N ASN A 57 -36.43 -9.58 -38.43
CA ASN A 57 -35.76 -8.29 -38.57
C ASN A 57 -35.97 -7.50 -37.27
N TYR A 58 -35.03 -6.62 -36.95
CA TYR A 58 -35.20 -5.68 -35.85
C TYR A 58 -35.69 -4.35 -36.43
N ASP A 59 -37.00 -4.08 -36.26
CA ASP A 59 -37.66 -2.89 -36.78
C ASP A 59 -37.21 -1.62 -36.04
N SER A 60 -36.84 -1.77 -34.77
CA SER A 60 -36.22 -0.74 -33.96
C SER A 60 -35.30 -1.39 -32.93
N PHE A 61 -34.08 -0.88 -32.81
CA PHE A 61 -33.13 -1.29 -31.79
C PHE A 61 -32.30 -0.07 -31.37
N ALA A 62 -32.20 0.17 -30.06
CA ALA A 62 -31.43 1.28 -29.52
C ALA A 62 -30.95 0.93 -28.10
N VAL A 63 -29.76 1.41 -27.76
CA VAL A 63 -29.21 1.34 -26.41
C VAL A 63 -28.88 2.76 -25.98
N GLU A 64 -29.51 3.22 -24.91
CA GLU A 64 -29.48 4.63 -24.52
C GLU A 64 -29.14 4.79 -23.04
N ARG A 65 -28.18 5.67 -22.73
CA ARG A 65 -27.87 6.04 -21.35
C ARG A 65 -28.98 6.92 -20.78
N GLN A 66 -29.39 6.60 -19.56
CA GLN A 66 -30.34 7.38 -18.78
C GLN A 66 -29.58 8.33 -17.83
N GLY A 67 -29.43 9.57 -18.26
CA GLY A 67 -28.82 10.63 -17.45
C GLY A 67 -27.29 10.53 -17.36
N GLN A 68 -26.74 11.11 -16.29
CA GLN A 68 -25.29 11.11 -16.04
C GLN A 68 -24.88 9.91 -15.20
N ALA A 69 -23.59 9.53 -15.28
CA ALA A 69 -23.03 8.53 -14.38
C ALA A 69 -23.08 9.04 -12.93
N VAL A 70 -23.43 8.17 -11.99
CA VAL A 70 -23.56 8.51 -10.57
C VAL A 70 -22.83 7.50 -9.70
N VAL A 71 -22.17 7.98 -8.65
CA VAL A 71 -21.59 7.08 -7.64
C VAL A 71 -22.70 6.67 -6.67
N GLU A 72 -22.99 5.37 -6.60
CA GLU A 72 -23.99 4.82 -5.70
C GLU A 72 -23.55 3.46 -5.13
N HIS A 73 -24.23 3.01 -4.07
CA HIS A 73 -24.03 1.67 -3.55
C HIS A 73 -24.71 0.63 -4.44
N ILE A 74 -24.02 -0.49 -4.65
CA ILE A 74 -24.62 -1.72 -5.15
C ILE A 74 -25.53 -2.28 -4.05
N THR A 75 -26.78 -2.53 -4.39
CA THR A 75 -27.81 -2.92 -3.42
C THR A 75 -28.11 -4.41 -3.40
N ASP A 76 -27.72 -5.13 -4.44
CA ASP A 76 -28.05 -6.53 -4.68
C ASP A 76 -26.88 -7.30 -5.31
N GLY A 77 -27.03 -8.62 -5.36
CA GLY A 77 -26.01 -9.52 -5.89
C GLY A 77 -24.76 -9.65 -4.99
N PRO A 78 -23.73 -10.37 -5.49
CA PRO A 78 -22.50 -10.65 -4.74
C PRO A 78 -21.69 -9.42 -4.33
N TYR A 79 -21.84 -8.32 -5.07
CA TYR A 79 -21.12 -7.07 -4.86
C TYR A 79 -21.87 -6.06 -4.01
N SER A 80 -22.99 -6.47 -3.39
CA SER A 80 -23.78 -5.62 -2.51
C SER A 80 -22.95 -4.99 -1.38
N GLY A 81 -23.19 -3.71 -1.13
CA GLY A 81 -22.49 -2.88 -0.17
C GLY A 81 -21.27 -2.13 -0.71
N LEU A 82 -20.73 -2.53 -1.87
CA LEU A 82 -19.69 -1.76 -2.56
C LEU A 82 -20.28 -0.49 -3.19
N TYR A 83 -19.47 0.55 -3.36
CA TYR A 83 -19.78 1.67 -4.22
C TYR A 83 -19.35 1.39 -5.66
N ALA A 84 -20.10 1.89 -6.62
CA ALA A 84 -19.75 1.82 -8.04
C ALA A 84 -20.10 3.12 -8.75
N LEU A 85 -19.34 3.45 -9.79
CA LEU A 85 -19.77 4.42 -10.79
C LEU A 85 -20.83 3.73 -11.67
N THR A 86 -22.08 4.11 -11.49
CA THR A 86 -23.24 3.48 -12.14
C THR A 86 -23.74 4.33 -13.29
N GLN A 87 -23.92 3.70 -14.44
CA GLN A 87 -24.59 4.23 -15.62
C GLN A 87 -25.85 3.42 -15.84
N ASN A 88 -27.01 4.08 -15.77
CA ASN A 88 -28.29 3.45 -16.09
C ASN A 88 -28.45 3.43 -17.61
N VAL A 89 -28.79 2.27 -18.18
CA VAL A 89 -28.92 2.06 -19.63
C VAL A 89 -30.26 1.39 -19.93
N ASP A 90 -31.01 1.93 -20.87
CA ASP A 90 -32.22 1.32 -21.40
C ASP A 90 -31.91 0.70 -22.78
N VAL A 91 -32.25 -0.58 -22.95
CA VAL A 91 -32.14 -1.32 -24.21
C VAL A 91 -33.54 -1.49 -24.79
N PHE A 92 -33.78 -0.92 -25.96
CA PHE A 92 -35.00 -1.07 -26.73
C PHE A 92 -34.76 -2.10 -27.84
N SER A 93 -35.57 -3.17 -27.87
CA SER A 93 -35.48 -4.20 -28.91
C SER A 93 -36.88 -4.53 -29.43
N LEU A 94 -37.13 -4.21 -30.70
CA LEU A 94 -38.39 -4.46 -31.41
C LEU A 94 -38.11 -5.38 -32.60
N ALA A 95 -38.57 -6.63 -32.52
CA ALA A 95 -38.36 -7.65 -33.54
C ALA A 95 -39.66 -7.99 -34.27
N GLY A 96 -39.57 -8.11 -35.59
CA GLY A 96 -40.64 -8.50 -36.49
C GLY A 96 -40.31 -9.76 -37.28
N ASP A 97 -41.32 -10.58 -37.60
CA ASP A 97 -41.17 -11.73 -38.48
C ASP A 97 -41.61 -11.44 -39.93
N GLY A 98 -41.30 -12.35 -40.85
CA GLY A 98 -41.68 -12.22 -42.27
C GLY A 98 -43.19 -12.20 -42.56
N THR A 99 -44.05 -12.39 -41.55
CA THR A 99 -45.52 -12.29 -41.67
C THR A 99 -46.07 -10.93 -41.23
N GLY A 100 -45.21 -10.06 -40.69
CA GLY A 100 -45.57 -8.75 -40.15
C GLY A 100 -46.01 -8.77 -38.68
N THR A 101 -45.76 -9.87 -37.97
CA THR A 101 -45.96 -9.94 -36.52
C THR A 101 -44.77 -9.30 -35.82
N VAL A 102 -45.00 -8.36 -34.91
CA VAL A 102 -43.95 -7.58 -34.22
C VAL A 102 -44.14 -7.69 -32.72
N SER A 103 -43.04 -7.83 -31.98
CA SER A 103 -43.00 -7.78 -30.52
C SER A 103 -41.80 -6.97 -30.06
N GLY A 104 -41.91 -6.32 -28.91
CA GLY A 104 -40.84 -5.49 -28.36
C GLY A 104 -40.63 -5.69 -26.87
N VAL A 105 -39.39 -5.53 -26.45
CA VAL A 105 -38.96 -5.55 -25.05
C VAL A 105 -38.16 -4.29 -24.74
N VAL A 106 -38.24 -3.84 -23.49
CA VAL A 106 -37.36 -2.80 -22.95
C VAL A 106 -36.68 -3.39 -21.72
N LEU A 107 -35.36 -3.49 -21.76
CA LEU A 107 -34.55 -3.92 -20.63
C LEU A 107 -33.90 -2.69 -20.00
N ARG A 108 -33.90 -2.64 -18.67
CA ARG A 108 -33.14 -1.64 -17.92
C ARG A 108 -31.97 -2.33 -17.25
N ALA A 109 -30.77 -1.86 -17.55
CA ALA A 109 -29.54 -2.38 -17.01
C ALA A 109 -28.79 -1.29 -16.23
N LYS A 110 -27.99 -1.73 -15.27
CA LYS A 110 -27.01 -0.89 -14.60
C LYS A 110 -25.63 -1.37 -15.02
N ALA A 111 -24.89 -0.52 -15.71
CA ALA A 111 -23.47 -0.72 -15.96
C ALA A 111 -22.71 -0.10 -14.79
N GLN A 112 -21.97 -0.93 -14.05
CA GLN A 112 -21.36 -0.55 -12.77
C GLN A 112 -19.86 -0.82 -12.79
N ALA A 113 -19.06 0.23 -12.69
CA ALA A 113 -17.62 0.11 -12.50
C ALA A 113 -17.29 0.20 -11.00
N ILE A 114 -16.71 -0.87 -10.46
CA ILE A 114 -16.36 -0.98 -9.04
C ILE A 114 -14.89 -0.59 -8.85
N PRO A 115 -14.58 0.47 -8.09
CA PRO A 115 -13.19 0.77 -7.74
C PRO A 115 -12.52 -0.38 -6.99
N ILE A 116 -11.39 -0.86 -7.51
CA ILE A 116 -10.64 -2.01 -6.96
C ILE A 116 -10.14 -1.78 -5.53
N PHE A 117 -9.90 -0.52 -5.14
CA PHE A 117 -9.40 -0.14 -3.81
C PHE A 117 -10.37 -0.46 -2.66
N GLN A 118 -11.59 -0.90 -2.97
CA GLN A 118 -12.55 -1.40 -1.97
C GLN A 118 -12.30 -2.86 -1.59
N PHE A 119 -11.43 -3.56 -2.32
CA PHE A 119 -10.93 -4.89 -1.98
C PHE A 119 -9.60 -4.74 -1.26
N GLY A 120 -9.47 -5.38 -0.10
CA GLY A 120 -8.18 -5.45 0.57
C GLY A 120 -7.27 -6.50 -0.07
N VAL A 121 -7.84 -7.54 -0.69
CA VAL A 121 -7.12 -8.50 -1.55
C VAL A 121 -7.88 -8.66 -2.85
N PHE A 122 -7.19 -8.47 -3.97
CA PHE A 122 -7.69 -8.74 -5.32
C PHE A 122 -6.64 -9.54 -6.10
N PHE A 123 -7.05 -10.64 -6.71
CA PHE A 123 -6.22 -11.45 -7.62
C PHE A 123 -6.91 -11.62 -8.96
N GLU A 124 -6.19 -11.36 -10.06
CA GLU A 124 -6.69 -11.65 -11.41
C GLU A 124 -6.73 -13.16 -11.69
N GLU A 125 -5.77 -13.90 -11.12
CA GLU A 125 -5.72 -15.35 -11.22
C GLU A 125 -6.14 -16.00 -9.89
N ASP A 126 -5.72 -17.25 -9.66
CA ASP A 126 -5.97 -17.96 -8.41
C ASP A 126 -5.29 -17.27 -7.22
N LEU A 127 -6.01 -17.17 -6.11
CA LEU A 127 -5.46 -16.76 -4.82
C LEU A 127 -5.11 -18.01 -4.00
N GLU A 128 -3.89 -18.05 -3.46
CA GLU A 128 -3.50 -19.00 -2.42
C GLU A 128 -3.03 -18.23 -1.19
N ALA A 129 -3.67 -18.49 -0.04
CA ALA A 129 -3.32 -17.86 1.23
C ALA A 129 -2.66 -18.89 2.17
N THR A 130 -1.35 -18.71 2.43
CA THR A 130 -0.53 -19.56 3.30
C THR A 130 0.25 -18.73 4.33
N ASN A 131 -0.45 -18.07 5.25
CA ASN A 131 0.22 -17.29 6.29
C ASN A 131 0.94 -18.21 7.30
N GLY A 132 2.14 -17.81 7.71
CA GLY A 132 2.88 -18.48 8.78
C GLY A 132 2.50 -17.92 10.16
N PRO A 133 2.76 -16.63 10.41
CA PRO A 133 2.26 -15.93 11.59
C PRO A 133 0.73 -15.78 11.57
N PRO A 134 0.07 -15.60 12.73
CA PRO A 134 -1.35 -15.29 12.80
C PRO A 134 -1.72 -14.09 11.93
N MET A 135 -2.72 -14.23 11.08
CA MET A 135 -3.21 -13.17 10.19
C MET A 135 -4.66 -12.83 10.55
N GLU A 136 -4.90 -11.59 10.96
CA GLU A 136 -6.23 -11.02 11.04
C GLU A 136 -6.41 -10.03 9.90
N PHE A 137 -7.38 -10.30 9.03
CA PHE A 137 -7.60 -9.53 7.81
C PHE A 137 -8.95 -8.84 7.81
N ILE A 138 -8.90 -7.50 7.83
CA ILE A 138 -10.07 -6.62 7.75
C ILE A 138 -10.13 -6.04 6.34
N GLY A 139 -11.06 -6.54 5.53
CA GLY A 139 -11.29 -6.10 4.16
C GLY A 139 -11.86 -7.22 3.31
N ARG A 140 -12.46 -6.86 2.18
CA ARG A 140 -12.99 -7.82 1.21
C ARG A 140 -11.86 -8.52 0.45
N VAL A 141 -12.06 -9.80 0.18
CA VAL A 141 -11.17 -10.65 -0.60
C VAL A 141 -11.88 -11.06 -1.88
N HIS A 142 -11.23 -10.84 -3.01
CA HIS A 142 -11.72 -11.28 -4.32
C HIS A 142 -10.58 -11.94 -5.12
N SER A 143 -10.94 -12.96 -5.88
CA SER A 143 -10.08 -13.56 -6.89
C SER A 143 -10.92 -13.92 -8.10
N ASN A 144 -10.50 -13.48 -9.28
CA ASN A 144 -11.08 -13.86 -10.56
C ASN A 144 -10.81 -15.34 -10.87
N GLY A 145 -9.75 -15.93 -10.31
CA GLY A 145 -9.48 -17.36 -10.30
C GLY A 145 -10.11 -18.11 -9.11
N ASN A 146 -9.62 -19.31 -8.83
CA ASN A 146 -9.97 -20.10 -7.65
C ASN A 146 -9.29 -19.56 -6.38
N ILE A 147 -9.92 -19.80 -5.23
CA ILE A 147 -9.34 -19.43 -3.93
C ILE A 147 -8.96 -20.69 -3.16
N TYR A 148 -7.71 -20.73 -2.68
CA TYR A 148 -7.16 -21.79 -1.84
C TYR A 148 -6.87 -21.22 -0.45
N LEU A 149 -7.63 -21.67 0.54
CA LEU A 149 -7.49 -21.25 1.94
C LEU A 149 -7.09 -22.44 2.77
N SER A 150 -5.86 -22.47 3.28
CA SER A 150 -5.41 -23.51 4.21
C SER A 150 -4.28 -22.97 5.07
N SER A 151 -4.61 -22.67 6.32
CA SER A 151 -3.70 -22.09 7.31
C SER A 151 -4.07 -22.52 8.72
N ASN A 152 -3.13 -22.39 9.66
CA ASN A 152 -3.35 -22.70 11.08
C ASN A 152 -3.95 -21.53 11.87
N ASN A 153 -3.95 -20.32 11.32
CA ASN A 153 -4.21 -19.09 12.07
C ASN A 153 -4.55 -17.90 11.15
N ALA A 154 -5.61 -18.02 10.34
CA ALA A 154 -6.10 -16.96 9.46
C ALA A 154 -7.55 -16.57 9.83
N TRP A 155 -7.80 -15.28 10.03
CA TRP A 155 -9.12 -14.73 10.32
C TRP A 155 -9.53 -13.70 9.27
N TYR A 156 -10.58 -13.99 8.52
CA TYR A 156 -11.18 -13.10 7.53
C TYR A 156 -12.43 -12.45 8.11
N ARG A 157 -12.40 -11.12 8.24
CA ARG A 157 -13.47 -10.37 8.91
C ARG A 157 -14.62 -9.98 8.00
N GLU A 158 -14.40 -9.99 6.69
CA GLU A 158 -15.38 -9.58 5.68
C GLU A 158 -15.58 -10.63 4.58
N MET A 159 -16.13 -10.18 3.45
CA MET A 159 -16.61 -11.02 2.37
C MET A 159 -15.46 -11.58 1.53
N ILE A 160 -15.55 -12.86 1.18
CA ILE A 160 -14.65 -13.57 0.28
C ILE A 160 -15.45 -14.00 -0.94
N THR A 161 -15.01 -13.61 -2.13
CA THR A 161 -15.76 -13.81 -3.38
C THR A 161 -14.87 -14.33 -4.50
N THR A 162 -15.41 -15.24 -5.31
CA THR A 162 -14.76 -15.71 -6.55
C THR A 162 -15.84 -16.18 -7.54
N PRO A 163 -15.69 -15.94 -8.85
CA PRO A 163 -16.56 -16.53 -9.87
C PRO A 163 -16.26 -18.02 -10.12
N ASN A 164 -15.25 -18.58 -9.44
CA ASN A 164 -14.81 -19.96 -9.56
C ASN A 164 -15.03 -20.71 -8.24
N LYS A 165 -14.09 -21.57 -7.83
CA LYS A 165 -14.24 -22.45 -6.67
C LYS A 165 -13.36 -22.00 -5.51
N VAL A 166 -13.82 -22.30 -4.29
CA VAL A 166 -13.02 -22.22 -3.07
C VAL A 166 -12.60 -23.62 -2.67
N PHE A 167 -11.35 -23.77 -2.27
CA PHE A 167 -10.76 -25.00 -1.76
C PHE A 167 -10.23 -24.75 -0.34
N HIS A 168 -10.71 -25.54 0.63
CA HIS A 168 -10.12 -25.61 1.97
C HIS A 168 -8.92 -26.55 1.91
N ASP A 169 -7.87 -26.08 1.25
CA ASP A 169 -6.72 -26.87 0.82
C ASP A 169 -5.61 -25.96 0.33
N ARG A 170 -4.39 -26.49 0.24
CA ARG A 170 -3.28 -25.81 -0.44
C ARG A 170 -3.25 -26.18 -1.92
N LYS A 171 -2.91 -25.20 -2.75
CA LYS A 171 -2.73 -25.41 -4.20
C LYS A 171 -1.40 -26.07 -4.48
N ASP A 172 -0.34 -25.64 -3.81
CA ASP A 172 1.02 -26.11 -4.05
C ASP A 172 1.28 -27.54 -3.53
N PHE A 173 0.70 -27.87 -2.37
CA PHE A 173 0.91 -29.15 -1.70
C PHE A 173 -0.33 -29.56 -0.90
N HIS A 174 -1.19 -30.42 -1.47
CA HIS A 174 -2.47 -30.92 -0.91
C HIS A 174 -2.41 -31.23 0.59
N THR A 175 -2.73 -30.22 1.40
CA THR A 175 -2.61 -30.23 2.86
C THR A 175 -3.65 -29.27 3.42
N VAL A 176 -4.51 -29.81 4.28
CA VAL A 176 -5.58 -29.07 4.93
C VAL A 176 -5.16 -28.72 6.35
N TYR A 177 -5.28 -27.45 6.70
CA TYR A 177 -5.09 -26.95 8.06
C TYR A 177 -6.41 -26.37 8.58
N ASP A 178 -6.78 -26.77 9.80
CA ASP A 178 -8.04 -26.36 10.46
C ASP A 178 -7.84 -25.09 11.28
N GLY A 179 -7.49 -24.00 10.60
CA GLY A 179 -7.22 -22.71 11.25
C GLY A 179 -7.60 -21.49 10.41
N VAL A 180 -8.51 -21.67 9.46
CA VAL A 180 -9.11 -20.59 8.69
C VAL A 180 -10.47 -20.28 9.30
N PHE A 181 -10.70 -19.02 9.67
CA PHE A 181 -11.93 -18.53 10.25
C PHE A 181 -12.51 -17.41 9.39
N ILE A 182 -13.80 -17.45 9.14
CA ILE A 182 -14.56 -16.41 8.44
C ILE A 182 -15.62 -15.91 9.41
N ASN A 183 -15.69 -14.59 9.57
CA ASN A 183 -16.71 -13.99 10.43
C ASN A 183 -18.09 -14.10 9.80
N ASP A 184 -19.11 -14.43 10.59
CA ASP A 184 -20.51 -14.19 10.24
C ASP A 184 -20.88 -12.67 10.28
N ALA A 185 -22.12 -12.31 9.95
CA ALA A 185 -22.54 -10.91 9.93
C ALA A 185 -22.53 -10.23 11.31
N SER A 186 -22.57 -11.00 12.39
CA SER A 186 -22.47 -10.53 13.77
C SER A 186 -21.02 -10.33 14.24
N GLY A 187 -20.04 -10.76 13.44
CA GLY A 187 -18.62 -10.74 13.77
C GLY A 187 -18.15 -11.97 14.54
N THR A 188 -18.97 -13.02 14.62
CA THR A 188 -18.59 -14.29 15.25
C THR A 188 -17.67 -15.07 14.32
N GLU A 189 -16.53 -15.52 14.85
CA GLU A 189 -15.55 -16.34 14.13
C GLU A 189 -16.08 -17.76 13.91
N VAL A 190 -16.22 -18.18 12.66
CA VAL A 190 -16.65 -19.53 12.29
C VAL A 190 -15.57 -20.20 11.45
N MET A 191 -15.16 -21.41 11.84
CA MET A 191 -14.11 -22.16 11.15
C MET A 191 -14.58 -22.60 9.77
N LEU A 192 -13.71 -22.49 8.76
CA LEU A 192 -13.87 -23.12 7.46
C LEU A 192 -13.54 -24.60 7.57
N ASP A 193 -14.52 -25.45 7.30
CA ASP A 193 -14.47 -26.91 7.37
C ASP A 193 -15.14 -27.58 6.15
N PHE A 194 -15.46 -26.78 5.13
CA PHE A 194 -16.02 -27.24 3.86
C PHE A 194 -15.47 -26.39 2.71
N ASP A 195 -15.65 -26.89 1.50
CA ASP A 195 -15.22 -26.21 0.28
C ASP A 195 -16.19 -26.49 -0.88
N SER A 196 -15.88 -26.00 -2.07
CA SER A 196 -16.75 -26.21 -3.23
C SER A 196 -16.84 -27.67 -3.71
N ARG A 197 -15.97 -28.57 -3.24
CA ARG A 197 -16.02 -30.02 -3.54
C ARG A 197 -16.88 -30.78 -2.53
N SER A 198 -17.16 -30.18 -1.39
CA SER A 198 -17.85 -30.81 -0.25
C SER A 198 -19.35 -31.05 -0.49
N HIS A 199 -19.93 -30.43 -1.52
CA HIS A 199 -21.36 -30.49 -1.81
C HIS A 199 -21.68 -30.98 -3.23
N ALA A 200 -22.84 -31.63 -3.37
CA ALA A 200 -23.30 -32.20 -4.63
C ALA A 200 -23.77 -31.16 -5.68
N GLY A 201 -23.91 -29.88 -5.29
CA GLY A 201 -24.41 -28.82 -6.16
C GLY A 201 -24.32 -27.42 -5.52
N PRO A 202 -24.50 -26.36 -6.33
CA PRO A 202 -24.32 -24.97 -5.91
C PRO A 202 -25.31 -24.55 -4.82
N GLU A 203 -26.53 -25.05 -4.82
CA GLU A 203 -27.56 -24.70 -3.82
C GLU A 203 -27.17 -25.17 -2.42
N ALA A 204 -26.51 -26.33 -2.31
CA ALA A 204 -26.07 -26.88 -1.03
C ALA A 204 -24.88 -26.09 -0.48
N PHE A 205 -23.90 -25.74 -1.32
CA PHE A 205 -22.80 -24.86 -0.94
C PHE A 205 -23.31 -23.49 -0.46
N LYS A 206 -24.24 -22.91 -1.23
CA LYS A 206 -24.89 -21.63 -0.89
C LYS A 206 -25.59 -21.69 0.46
N ALA A 207 -26.37 -22.74 0.70
CA ALA A 207 -27.07 -22.92 1.97
C ALA A 207 -26.11 -23.03 3.16
N GLU A 208 -25.00 -23.77 3.02
CA GLU A 208 -24.02 -23.92 4.09
C GLU A 208 -23.23 -22.63 4.36
N SER A 209 -22.77 -21.95 3.31
CA SER A 209 -22.12 -20.63 3.45
C SER A 209 -23.06 -19.60 4.10
N CYS A 210 -24.35 -19.60 3.73
CA CYS A 210 -25.35 -18.74 4.37
C CYS A 210 -25.61 -19.11 5.84
N ALA A 211 -25.61 -20.40 6.18
CA ALA A 211 -25.85 -20.85 7.54
C ALA A 211 -24.65 -20.61 8.48
N LYS A 212 -23.42 -20.75 7.98
CA LYS A 212 -22.18 -20.61 8.77
C LYS A 212 -21.62 -19.20 8.78
N PHE A 213 -21.68 -18.51 7.64
CA PHE A 213 -20.96 -17.25 7.42
C PHE A 213 -21.88 -16.10 7.00
N ASP A 214 -23.21 -16.21 7.15
CA ASP A 214 -24.18 -15.23 6.63
C ASP A 214 -23.93 -14.86 5.16
N CYS A 215 -23.60 -15.86 4.36
CA CYS A 215 -23.35 -15.77 2.92
C CYS A 215 -22.08 -14.95 2.57
N ARG A 216 -21.11 -14.85 3.47
CA ARG A 216 -19.86 -14.10 3.24
C ARG A 216 -18.81 -14.87 2.44
N LEU A 217 -18.94 -16.18 2.28
CA LEU A 217 -18.11 -16.98 1.37
C LEU A 217 -18.90 -17.29 0.09
N GLN A 218 -18.62 -16.57 -0.99
CA GLN A 218 -19.39 -16.70 -2.24
C GLN A 218 -18.51 -17.19 -3.40
N THR A 219 -19.06 -18.14 -4.14
CA THR A 219 -18.44 -18.73 -5.34
C THR A 219 -19.35 -18.52 -6.54
N ASP A 220 -19.06 -19.19 -7.66
CA ASP A 220 -19.99 -19.36 -8.79
C ASP A 220 -21.43 -19.76 -8.38
N ALA A 221 -21.59 -20.48 -7.26
CA ALA A 221 -22.88 -20.87 -6.69
C ALA A 221 -23.78 -19.68 -6.30
N PHE A 222 -23.21 -18.48 -6.14
CA PHE A 222 -23.92 -17.24 -5.85
C PHE A 222 -24.12 -16.38 -7.09
N GLY A 223 -23.64 -16.80 -8.26
CA GLY A 223 -23.62 -15.98 -9.47
C GLY A 223 -22.59 -14.86 -9.41
N VAL A 224 -21.48 -15.07 -8.70
CA VAL A 224 -20.31 -14.17 -8.76
C VAL A 224 -19.75 -14.22 -10.19
N ASP A 225 -19.47 -13.06 -10.76
CA ASP A 225 -18.86 -12.91 -12.09
C ASP A 225 -17.46 -12.29 -11.93
N SER A 226 -16.55 -12.52 -12.87
CA SER A 226 -15.22 -11.91 -12.83
C SER A 226 -15.30 -10.38 -12.90
N LEU A 227 -14.42 -9.70 -12.18
CA LEU A 227 -14.24 -8.27 -12.23
C LEU A 227 -13.15 -7.93 -13.23
N GLU A 228 -13.52 -7.41 -14.39
CA GLU A 228 -12.56 -6.99 -15.41
C GLU A 228 -11.81 -5.73 -14.95
N LEU A 229 -10.48 -5.76 -15.11
CA LEU A 229 -9.63 -4.60 -14.84
C LEU A 229 -9.66 -3.66 -16.05
N PRO A 230 -9.66 -2.33 -15.85
CA PRO A 230 -9.69 -1.35 -16.93
C PRO A 230 -8.35 -1.25 -17.63
N LEU A 231 -8.05 -2.25 -18.48
CA LEU A 231 -6.79 -2.43 -19.15
C LEU A 231 -6.99 -2.35 -20.67
N PRO A 232 -6.12 -1.63 -21.39
CA PRO A 232 -6.05 -1.71 -22.84
C PRO A 232 -5.81 -3.15 -23.30
N ASP A 233 -6.32 -3.47 -24.49
CA ASP A 233 -6.17 -4.77 -25.13
C ASP A 233 -4.70 -5.24 -25.14
N GLY A 234 -4.47 -6.43 -24.59
CA GLY A 234 -3.16 -7.08 -24.57
C GLY A 234 -2.22 -6.63 -23.46
N VAL A 235 -2.61 -5.69 -22.61
CA VAL A 235 -1.84 -5.32 -21.41
C VAL A 235 -2.17 -6.31 -20.29
N PRO A 236 -1.18 -7.08 -19.77
CA PRO A 236 -1.46 -8.03 -18.71
C PRO A 236 -1.70 -7.32 -17.37
N ALA A 237 -2.60 -7.87 -16.55
CA ALA A 237 -3.06 -7.26 -15.31
C ALA A 237 -1.96 -6.89 -14.31
N TYR A 238 -0.88 -7.67 -14.25
CA TYR A 238 0.23 -7.39 -13.34
C TYR A 238 0.95 -6.08 -13.69
N GLU A 239 0.80 -5.54 -14.90
CA GLU A 239 1.41 -4.24 -15.25
C GLU A 239 0.86 -3.10 -14.39
N LEU A 240 -0.38 -3.16 -13.88
CA LEU A 240 -0.96 -2.13 -12.99
C LEU A 240 -0.06 -1.80 -11.80
N VAL A 241 0.55 -2.82 -11.22
CA VAL A 241 1.33 -2.71 -9.97
C VAL A 241 2.84 -2.68 -10.21
N ARG A 242 3.31 -2.93 -11.44
CA ARG A 242 4.74 -2.86 -11.76
C ARG A 242 5.27 -1.45 -11.63
N VAL A 243 6.57 -1.37 -11.33
CA VAL A 243 7.32 -0.12 -11.34
C VAL A 243 7.30 0.50 -12.74
N ARG A 244 7.46 1.82 -12.79
CA ARG A 244 7.59 2.56 -14.04
C ARG A 244 8.98 2.34 -14.63
N GLU A 245 9.03 2.04 -15.92
CA GLU A 245 10.28 1.88 -16.67
C GLU A 245 10.35 2.92 -17.79
N THR A 246 11.53 3.49 -18.06
CA THR A 246 11.70 4.48 -19.14
C THR A 246 11.26 3.92 -20.51
N GLY A 247 11.36 2.60 -20.70
CA GLY A 247 10.95 1.89 -21.91
C GLY A 247 9.44 1.61 -22.03
N ASP A 248 8.63 1.93 -21.02
CA ASP A 248 7.18 1.73 -21.07
C ASP A 248 6.56 2.51 -22.24
N GLY A 249 5.68 1.85 -22.99
CA GLY A 249 4.88 2.46 -24.05
C GLY A 249 3.70 3.25 -23.51
N ASP A 250 2.92 3.84 -24.41
CA ASP A 250 1.79 4.70 -24.03
C ASP A 250 0.71 3.92 -23.27
N SER A 251 0.41 2.68 -23.68
CA SER A 251 -0.60 1.83 -23.02
C SER A 251 -0.19 1.39 -21.61
N GLU A 252 1.09 1.08 -21.37
CA GLU A 252 1.57 0.75 -20.02
C GLU A 252 1.57 1.99 -19.11
N ARG A 253 1.98 3.14 -19.66
CA ARG A 253 1.96 4.43 -18.94
C ARG A 253 0.56 4.86 -18.53
N GLU A 254 -0.43 4.57 -19.37
CA GLU A 254 -1.83 4.89 -19.11
C GLU A 254 -2.41 4.12 -17.92
N VAL A 255 -1.96 2.89 -17.65
CA VAL A 255 -2.55 2.04 -16.61
C VAL A 255 -1.72 1.90 -15.34
N LYS A 256 -0.38 1.93 -15.43
CA LYS A 256 0.51 1.71 -14.29
C LYS A 256 0.22 2.71 -13.16
N PHE A 257 -0.02 2.22 -11.95
CA PHE A 257 -0.14 3.08 -10.78
C PHE A 257 1.13 3.90 -10.56
N ALA A 258 2.30 3.36 -10.91
CA ALA A 258 3.57 4.07 -10.86
C ALA A 258 3.62 5.33 -11.76
N TRP A 259 3.02 5.30 -12.95
CA TRP A 259 2.95 6.46 -13.86
C TRP A 259 1.82 7.42 -13.50
N ASN A 260 0.72 6.90 -12.97
CA ASN A 260 -0.47 7.67 -12.59
C ASN A 260 -0.43 8.22 -11.16
N ALA A 261 0.60 7.90 -10.36
CA ALA A 261 0.74 8.39 -9.00
C ALA A 261 0.94 9.91 -8.96
N ASP A 262 0.21 10.57 -8.07
CA ASP A 262 0.47 11.98 -7.75
C ASP A 262 1.79 12.19 -7.03
N THR A 263 2.16 11.18 -6.25
CA THR A 263 3.34 11.18 -5.41
C THR A 263 4.04 9.85 -5.58
N TYR A 264 5.24 9.91 -6.15
CA TYR A 264 6.11 8.77 -6.31
C TYR A 264 7.23 8.85 -5.28
N VAL A 265 7.27 7.90 -4.35
CA VAL A 265 8.27 7.82 -3.29
C VAL A 265 9.24 6.69 -3.64
N THR A 266 10.52 7.02 -3.71
CA THR A 266 11.60 6.04 -3.88
C THR A 266 12.34 5.90 -2.57
N VAL A 267 12.41 4.67 -2.05
CA VAL A 267 13.19 4.29 -0.86
C VAL A 267 14.39 3.50 -1.35
N ASP A 268 15.55 4.15 -1.40
CA ASP A 268 16.76 3.55 -1.94
C ASP A 268 17.61 2.90 -0.84
N LEU A 269 17.52 1.58 -0.74
CA LEU A 269 18.30 0.77 0.20
C LEU A 269 19.75 0.56 -0.29
N THR A 270 20.09 1.00 -1.51
CA THR A 270 21.47 1.01 -2.01
C THR A 270 22.23 2.26 -1.60
N ASP A 271 21.53 3.32 -1.20
CA ASP A 271 22.08 4.60 -0.74
C ASP A 271 21.71 4.84 0.73
N MET A 272 22.49 4.23 1.62
CA MET A 272 22.35 4.43 3.06
C MET A 272 23.09 5.69 3.50
N ARG A 273 22.38 6.59 4.16
CA ARG A 273 22.87 7.89 4.65
C ARG A 273 22.64 8.00 6.15
N THR A 274 23.11 9.08 6.77
CA THR A 274 22.66 9.37 8.14
C THR A 274 21.26 9.99 8.11
N LYS A 275 20.48 9.76 9.17
CA LYS A 275 19.17 10.40 9.34
C LYS A 275 19.29 11.92 9.23
N GLY A 276 20.36 12.53 9.73
CA GLY A 276 20.63 13.96 9.57
C GLY A 276 20.85 14.38 8.13
N GLU A 277 21.49 13.55 7.30
CA GLU A 277 21.66 13.84 5.87
C GLU A 277 20.33 13.75 5.09
N VAL A 278 19.40 12.88 5.50
CA VAL A 278 18.09 12.70 4.86
C VAL A 278 17.05 13.69 5.40
N CYS A 279 17.02 13.88 6.71
CA CYS A 279 16.00 14.64 7.44
C CYS A 279 16.42 16.09 7.74
N GLY A 280 17.67 16.46 7.44
CA GLY A 280 18.31 17.70 7.88
C GLY A 280 18.98 17.52 9.24
N ALA A 281 20.29 17.81 9.32
CA ALA A 281 21.13 17.37 10.43
C ALA A 281 21.09 18.29 11.66
N GLY A 282 21.06 17.64 12.83
CA GLY A 282 21.88 18.00 13.96
C GLY A 282 22.96 16.92 14.18
N GLY A 283 24.10 16.95 13.49
CA GLY A 283 25.07 15.82 13.50
C GLY A 283 25.80 15.59 14.84
N SER A 284 26.30 14.37 15.10
CA SER A 284 27.33 14.15 16.13
C SER A 284 28.74 14.25 15.57
N ASN A 285 29.61 14.97 16.28
CA ASN A 285 31.04 14.98 16.03
C ASN A 285 31.75 14.19 17.13
N ILE A 286 32.43 13.10 16.75
CA ILE A 286 33.30 12.26 17.60
C ILE A 286 34.59 13.00 18.00
N ASN A 287 34.82 14.22 17.49
CA ASN A 287 36.01 15.03 17.73
C ASN A 287 35.63 16.46 18.15
N PRO A 288 36.51 17.18 18.88
CA PRO A 288 36.34 18.61 19.09
C PRO A 288 36.33 19.34 17.73
N ASP A 289 35.34 20.19 17.52
CA ASP A 289 35.19 21.02 16.32
C ASP A 289 36.38 21.96 16.09
N ALA A 290 37.05 22.36 17.17
CA ALA A 290 38.26 23.18 17.10
C ALA A 290 39.23 22.83 18.23
N THR A 291 40.53 22.79 17.89
CA THR A 291 41.63 22.68 18.86
C THR A 291 42.66 23.76 18.61
N THR A 292 43.15 24.42 19.66
CA THR A 292 44.24 25.41 19.61
C THR A 292 45.36 25.00 20.57
N GLY A 293 46.61 25.02 20.13
CA GLY A 293 47.77 24.60 20.96
C GLY A 293 48.14 23.13 20.80
N THR A 294 48.97 22.59 21.71
CA THR A 294 49.51 21.21 21.61
C THR A 294 48.72 20.19 22.42
N LEU A 295 47.48 20.51 22.78
CA LEU A 295 46.63 19.68 23.63
C LEU A 295 46.25 18.37 22.94
N GLN A 296 46.52 17.25 23.60
CA GLN A 296 46.01 15.93 23.21
C GLN A 296 45.09 15.41 24.31
N LEU A 297 43.83 15.15 23.96
CA LEU A 297 42.84 14.55 24.85
C LEU A 297 42.52 13.14 24.35
N ALA A 298 42.31 12.21 25.29
CA ALA A 298 41.77 10.89 24.98
C ALA A 298 40.55 10.57 25.85
N ALA A 299 39.72 9.66 25.33
CA ALA A 299 38.54 9.08 25.99
C ALA A 299 37.31 9.98 26.17
N LEU A 300 37.23 11.16 25.52
CA LEU A 300 35.98 11.93 25.38
C LEU A 300 35.14 11.36 24.24
N ASP A 301 34.54 10.20 24.46
CA ASP A 301 33.61 9.63 23.48
C ASP A 301 32.59 8.68 24.15
N PRO A 302 31.26 8.91 24.00
CA PRO A 302 30.61 10.10 23.41
C PRO A 302 30.49 11.28 24.40
N VAL A 303 30.34 12.51 23.87
CA VAL A 303 30.15 13.75 24.65
C VAL A 303 28.71 14.23 24.49
N LEU A 304 27.84 13.81 25.41
CA LEU A 304 26.41 14.17 25.40
C LEU A 304 26.05 15.10 26.57
N PRO A 305 25.23 16.15 26.35
CA PRO A 305 24.66 16.93 27.45
C PRO A 305 23.93 16.03 28.46
N GLY A 306 24.21 16.23 29.75
CA GLY A 306 23.61 15.45 30.84
C GLY A 306 24.36 14.17 31.20
N GLU A 307 25.35 13.76 30.41
CA GLU A 307 26.15 12.56 30.69
C GLU A 307 27.40 12.83 31.52
N THR A 308 27.90 11.76 32.15
CA THR A 308 29.19 11.78 32.85
C THR A 308 30.26 11.21 31.95
N VAL A 309 31.18 12.07 31.50
CA VAL A 309 32.26 11.71 30.60
C VAL A 309 33.59 11.65 31.35
N ARG A 310 34.50 10.83 30.83
CA ARG A 310 35.87 10.72 31.33
C ARG A 310 36.81 11.28 30.29
N PHE A 311 37.88 11.93 30.71
CA PHE A 311 38.88 12.39 29.76
C PHE A 311 40.27 12.34 30.36
N GLN A 312 41.26 12.11 29.50
CA GLN A 312 42.64 12.09 29.88
C GLN A 312 43.43 13.14 29.10
N VAL A 313 44.20 13.97 29.82
CA VAL A 313 45.20 14.85 29.21
C VAL A 313 46.43 14.01 28.88
N LEU A 314 46.82 13.96 27.61
CA LEU A 314 47.96 13.19 27.12
C LEU A 314 49.17 14.10 26.87
N ALA A 315 50.32 13.47 26.66
CA ALA A 315 51.59 14.12 26.32
C ALA A 315 52.16 15.10 27.39
N VAL A 316 51.66 15.02 28.63
CA VAL A 316 52.20 15.72 29.80
C VAL A 316 52.49 14.73 30.93
N ASP A 317 53.51 15.00 31.72
CA ASP A 317 53.78 14.28 32.97
C ASP A 317 53.05 14.99 34.12
N CYS A 318 51.89 14.47 34.52
CA CYS A 318 51.05 15.12 35.54
C CYS A 318 51.63 15.07 36.97
N ASP A 319 52.77 14.41 37.19
CA ASP A 319 53.51 14.48 38.45
C ASP A 319 54.54 15.63 38.45
N ALA A 320 54.91 16.17 37.27
CA ALA A 320 55.98 17.16 37.10
C ALA A 320 55.55 18.45 36.39
N PHE A 321 54.38 18.47 35.75
CA PHE A 321 53.88 19.59 34.96
C PHE A 321 52.90 20.45 35.76
N GLU A 322 53.35 21.62 36.21
CA GLU A 322 52.52 22.57 36.97
C GLU A 322 51.54 23.33 36.04
N ALA A 323 50.34 22.78 35.89
CA ALA A 323 49.23 23.40 35.15
C ALA A 323 47.88 23.10 35.81
N SER A 324 46.85 23.88 35.47
CA SER A 324 45.46 23.62 35.78
C SER A 324 44.68 23.20 34.53
N VAL A 325 43.66 22.37 34.75
CA VAL A 325 42.66 21.99 33.77
C VAL A 325 41.36 22.69 34.14
N THR A 326 40.85 23.49 33.22
CA THR A 326 39.59 24.19 33.35
C THR A 326 38.63 23.66 32.30
N VAL A 327 37.44 23.22 32.73
CA VAL A 327 36.36 22.81 31.84
C VAL A 327 35.24 23.83 31.93
N MET A 328 34.75 24.30 30.79
CA MET A 328 33.70 25.30 30.66
C MET A 328 32.52 24.76 29.86
N SER A 329 31.30 25.05 30.33
CA SER A 329 30.03 24.86 29.61
C SER A 329 29.45 26.24 29.34
N ASP A 330 29.22 26.58 28.07
CA ASP A 330 28.61 27.84 27.63
C ASP A 330 29.31 29.08 28.26
N GLY A 331 30.64 29.04 28.28
CA GLY A 331 31.49 30.08 28.89
C GLY A 331 31.52 30.10 30.42
N SER A 332 30.82 29.19 31.11
CA SER A 332 30.83 29.06 32.57
C SER A 332 31.70 27.89 33.02
N THR A 333 32.63 28.13 33.96
CA THR A 333 33.50 27.07 34.50
C THR A 333 32.70 26.05 35.31
N ILE A 334 32.77 24.78 34.89
CA ILE A 334 32.14 23.63 35.57
C ILE A 334 33.16 22.76 36.31
N MET A 335 34.43 22.85 35.94
CA MET A 335 35.54 22.23 36.67
C MET A 335 36.77 23.12 36.56
N ASP A 336 37.51 23.25 37.66
CA ASP A 336 38.84 23.85 37.68
C ASP A 336 39.69 23.08 38.70
N THR A 337 40.76 22.45 38.23
CA THR A 337 41.61 21.59 39.07
C THR A 337 43.05 21.61 38.59
N ASN A 338 44.00 21.47 39.52
CA ASN A 338 45.41 21.32 39.17
C ASN A 338 45.69 19.90 38.67
N LEU A 339 46.67 19.79 37.76
CA LEU A 339 47.32 18.52 37.41
C LEU A 339 48.22 18.10 38.59
N ASN A 340 47.61 17.53 39.63
CA ASN A 340 48.32 17.06 40.82
C ASN A 340 48.27 15.52 40.86
N ASN A 341 49.18 14.88 40.13
CA ASN A 341 49.38 13.44 40.06
C ASN A 341 48.25 12.62 39.37
N THR A 342 47.34 13.28 38.66
CA THR A 342 46.38 12.59 37.79
C THR A 342 46.22 13.36 36.48
N CYS A 343 46.25 12.62 35.37
CA CYS A 343 45.86 13.13 34.07
C CYS A 343 44.42 12.73 33.69
N LEU A 344 43.75 11.93 34.52
CA LEU A 344 42.42 11.40 34.27
C LEU A 344 41.38 12.17 35.08
N PHE A 345 40.36 12.66 34.38
CA PHE A 345 39.28 13.49 34.92
C PHE A 345 37.93 12.87 34.59
N VAL A 346 36.95 13.15 35.45
CA VAL A 346 35.56 12.73 35.30
C VAL A 346 34.71 13.96 35.50
N ILE A 347 33.88 14.31 34.53
CA ILE A 347 32.98 15.47 34.58
C ILE A 347 31.56 15.04 34.22
N THR A 348 30.57 15.71 34.79
CA THR A 348 29.18 15.62 34.32
C THR A 348 28.86 16.87 33.53
N ILE A 349 28.49 16.70 32.26
CA ILE A 349 28.14 17.80 31.37
C ILE A 349 26.71 18.25 31.72
N PRO A 350 26.45 19.55 31.95
CA PRO A 350 25.09 20.04 32.12
C PRO A 350 24.16 19.63 30.95
N SER A 351 22.90 19.31 31.24
CA SER A 351 21.95 18.84 30.21
C SER A 351 21.55 19.91 29.19
N ALA A 352 21.86 21.18 29.45
CA ALA A 352 21.58 22.32 28.58
C ALA A 352 22.83 22.87 27.88
N THR A 353 23.97 22.17 27.98
CA THR A 353 25.22 22.59 27.34
C THR A 353 25.08 22.59 25.83
N ASP A 354 25.45 23.71 25.21
CA ASP A 354 25.54 23.87 23.76
C ASP A 354 27.00 23.99 23.31
N GLU A 355 27.85 24.61 24.13
CA GLU A 355 29.30 24.69 23.95
C GLU A 355 30.07 24.10 25.14
N LEU A 356 30.99 23.17 24.88
CA LEU A 356 31.93 22.63 25.87
C LEU A 356 33.36 23.01 25.48
N ALA A 357 34.14 23.52 26.43
CA ALA A 357 35.55 23.82 26.25
C ALA A 357 36.41 23.20 27.35
N ILE A 358 37.54 22.60 26.96
CA ILE A 358 38.56 22.09 27.90
C ILE A 358 39.85 22.84 27.65
N GLN A 359 40.38 23.47 28.67
CA GLN A 359 41.57 24.31 28.63
C GLN A 359 42.63 23.81 29.63
N VAL A 360 43.90 23.81 29.19
CA VAL A 360 45.05 23.55 30.07
C VAL A 360 45.88 24.82 30.19
N ILE A 361 46.03 25.32 31.43
CA ILE A 361 46.68 26.60 31.75
C ILE A 361 47.92 26.33 32.61
N GLU A 362 49.09 26.75 32.13
CA GLU A 362 50.36 26.60 32.86
C GLU A 362 50.43 27.58 34.05
N ALA A 363 51.21 27.25 35.08
CA ALA A 363 51.37 28.09 36.27
C ALA A 363 51.82 29.55 35.99
N GLY A 364 52.43 29.81 34.83
CA GLY A 364 52.78 31.13 34.34
C GLY A 364 51.63 31.93 33.68
N GLY A 365 50.42 31.37 33.62
CA GLY A 365 49.25 31.94 32.96
C GLY A 365 49.20 31.72 31.44
N GLY A 366 50.14 30.95 30.87
CA GLY A 366 50.15 30.58 29.46
C GLY A 366 49.16 29.46 29.18
N VAL A 367 48.44 29.52 28.06
CA VAL A 367 47.50 28.47 27.65
C VAL A 367 48.27 27.43 26.82
N SER A 368 48.42 26.22 27.34
CA SER A 368 49.12 25.12 26.68
C SER A 368 48.27 24.50 25.56
N GLY A 369 46.94 24.54 25.72
CA GLY A 369 45.98 24.35 24.63
C GLY A 369 44.51 24.35 25.07
N VAL A 370 43.61 24.37 24.09
CA VAL A 370 42.15 24.39 24.25
C VAL A 370 41.49 23.49 23.20
N ALA A 371 40.48 22.73 23.61
CA ALA A 371 39.58 21.98 22.71
C ALA A 371 38.13 22.43 22.91
N TYR A 372 37.38 22.61 21.82
CA TYR A 372 35.99 23.05 21.80
C TYR A 372 35.08 22.02 21.12
N TRP A 373 33.89 21.84 21.67
CA TRP A 373 32.74 21.16 21.06
C TRP A 373 31.57 22.15 21.04
N TYR A 374 30.97 22.33 19.88
CA TYR A 374 29.83 23.22 19.64
C TYR A 374 28.58 22.41 19.29
N ASN A 375 27.41 23.02 19.48
CA ASN A 375 26.10 22.43 19.17
C ASN A 375 25.81 21.10 19.88
N LEU A 376 26.27 20.91 21.13
CA LEU A 376 26.10 19.63 21.83
C LEU A 376 24.63 19.23 22.04
N GLN A 377 23.69 20.18 22.01
CA GLN A 377 22.25 19.89 22.03
C GLN A 377 21.75 19.17 20.78
N SER A 378 22.43 19.30 19.63
CA SER A 378 22.03 18.64 18.38
C SER A 378 22.46 17.17 18.34
N ILE A 379 23.49 16.79 19.10
CA ILE A 379 24.03 15.42 19.18
C ILE A 379 23.10 14.43 19.91
N ALA A 380 22.13 14.94 20.69
CA ALA A 380 21.16 14.13 21.41
C ALA A 380 19.96 13.70 20.54
N ASP A 381 19.87 14.16 19.30
CA ASP A 381 18.90 13.66 18.32
C ASP A 381 19.53 12.54 17.48
N ASP A 382 18.70 11.61 17.04
CA ASP A 382 19.03 10.35 16.36
C ASP A 382 19.70 10.52 14.97
N SER A 383 20.35 11.65 14.70
CA SER A 383 20.83 12.08 13.38
C SER A 383 21.85 11.16 12.73
N ASP A 384 22.65 10.40 13.48
CA ASP A 384 23.66 9.51 12.92
C ASP A 384 23.17 8.08 12.66
N THR A 385 21.89 7.81 12.92
CA THR A 385 21.34 6.49 12.57
C THR A 385 21.35 6.28 11.06
N PRO A 386 21.73 5.08 10.58
CA PRO A 386 21.58 4.74 9.18
C PRO A 386 20.14 4.92 8.73
N TRP A 387 19.92 5.56 7.59
CA TRP A 387 18.61 5.86 7.03
C TRP A 387 18.69 5.71 5.51
N PRO A 388 17.73 5.00 4.86
CA PRO A 388 17.76 4.89 3.40
C PRO A 388 17.48 6.23 2.75
N ALA A 389 18.11 6.53 1.61
CA ALA A 389 17.77 7.74 0.88
C ALA A 389 16.31 7.67 0.42
N ILE A 390 15.52 8.69 0.76
CA ILE A 390 14.11 8.80 0.35
C ILE A 390 13.97 9.95 -0.64
N GLY A 391 13.59 9.63 -1.87
CA GLY A 391 13.25 10.59 -2.91
C GLY A 391 11.74 10.71 -3.07
N ILE A 392 11.24 11.92 -3.29
CA ILE A 392 9.82 12.16 -3.60
C ILE A 392 9.72 12.95 -4.90
N GLU A 393 9.02 12.39 -5.88
CA GLU A 393 8.64 13.06 -7.13
C GLU A 393 7.14 13.33 -7.14
N ARG A 394 6.78 14.54 -7.57
CA ARG A 394 5.37 14.93 -7.75
C ARG A 394 5.19 15.69 -9.06
N GLY A 395 4.15 15.32 -9.81
CA GLY A 395 3.80 15.97 -11.07
C GLY A 395 3.11 17.33 -10.89
N GLY A 396 3.01 18.10 -11.98
CA GLY A 396 2.11 19.26 -12.05
C GLY A 396 2.46 20.46 -11.16
N GLY A 397 3.69 20.55 -10.65
CA GLY A 397 4.11 21.64 -9.75
C GLY A 397 3.58 21.52 -8.31
N LYS A 398 3.09 20.32 -7.93
CA LYS A 398 2.72 20.02 -6.54
C LYS A 398 3.94 20.13 -5.61
N GLU A 399 3.71 20.56 -4.38
CA GLU A 399 4.78 20.78 -3.39
C GLU A 399 5.30 19.43 -2.84
N VAL A 400 6.61 19.29 -2.65
CA VAL A 400 7.20 18.14 -1.96
C VAL A 400 7.42 18.44 -0.48
N PRO A 401 7.30 17.46 0.44
CA PRO A 401 7.67 17.65 1.84
C PRO A 401 9.11 18.14 1.97
N ALA A 402 9.33 19.06 2.91
CA ALA A 402 10.69 19.42 3.31
C ALA A 402 11.36 18.23 4.04
N ALA A 403 12.69 18.24 4.16
CA ALA A 403 13.44 17.13 4.73
C ALA A 403 12.97 16.76 6.17
N ASP A 404 12.62 17.77 6.98
CA ASP A 404 12.15 17.57 8.34
C ASP A 404 10.72 17.00 8.40
N ASP A 405 9.86 17.37 7.45
CA ASP A 405 8.52 16.78 7.30
C ASP A 405 8.59 15.36 6.73
N LEU A 406 9.51 15.11 5.80
CA LEU A 406 9.68 13.83 5.14
C LEU A 406 9.91 12.70 6.15
N CYS A 407 10.82 12.88 7.10
CA CYS A 407 11.10 11.83 8.09
C CYS A 407 10.05 11.70 9.19
N LYS A 408 9.19 12.71 9.39
CA LYS A 408 8.00 12.60 10.24
C LYS A 408 6.90 11.80 9.54
N ILE A 409 6.74 12.00 8.24
CA ILE A 409 5.74 11.32 7.41
C ILE A 409 6.17 9.87 7.13
N PHE A 410 7.46 9.65 6.87
CA PHE A 410 8.04 8.39 6.44
C PHE A 410 9.11 7.86 7.40
N PRO A 411 8.79 7.62 8.68
CA PRO A 411 9.77 7.09 9.63
C PRO A 411 10.25 5.69 9.24
N TRP A 412 11.57 5.49 9.28
CA TRP A 412 12.23 4.20 9.09
C TRP A 412 12.56 3.59 10.44
N GLU A 413 12.22 2.32 10.61
CA GLU A 413 12.48 1.55 11.82
C GLU A 413 13.26 0.29 11.48
N TRP A 414 14.48 0.20 11.99
CA TRP A 414 15.31 -0.99 11.85
C TRP A 414 14.81 -2.11 12.74
N SER A 415 14.77 -3.33 12.20
CA SER A 415 14.49 -4.54 12.97
C SER A 415 13.27 -4.41 13.88
N SER A 416 12.17 -3.87 13.36
CA SER A 416 10.98 -3.57 14.17
C SER A 416 10.09 -4.80 14.37
N TYR A 417 10.18 -5.81 13.50
CA TYR A 417 9.38 -7.03 13.57
C TYR A 417 10.18 -8.28 13.18
N TYR A 418 9.91 -9.41 13.84
CA TYR A 418 10.53 -10.70 13.53
C TYR A 418 9.66 -11.51 12.56
N ASP A 419 10.12 -11.73 11.32
CA ASP A 419 9.44 -12.66 10.39
C ASP A 419 9.91 -14.09 10.65
N GLY A 420 9.05 -14.87 11.32
CA GLY A 420 9.32 -16.27 11.63
C GLY A 420 9.45 -17.21 10.42
N ARG A 421 9.03 -16.82 9.21
CA ARG A 421 9.22 -17.62 7.99
C ARG A 421 10.67 -17.56 7.51
N GLU A 422 11.29 -16.39 7.63
CA GLU A 422 12.66 -16.14 7.22
C GLU A 422 13.64 -16.21 8.41
N ALA A 423 13.09 -16.29 9.64
CA ALA A 423 13.82 -16.33 10.90
C ALA A 423 14.73 -15.10 11.13
N GLU A 424 14.29 -13.95 10.63
CA GLU A 424 15.05 -12.70 10.61
C GLU A 424 14.21 -11.52 11.09
N MET A 425 14.86 -10.51 11.66
CA MET A 425 14.24 -9.21 11.90
C MET A 425 14.06 -8.46 10.58
N LYS A 426 12.97 -7.74 10.43
CA LYS A 426 12.61 -6.97 9.25
C LYS A 426 12.53 -5.49 9.59
N ASP A 427 13.03 -4.70 8.65
CA ASP A 427 12.95 -3.25 8.70
C ASP A 427 11.60 -2.78 8.17
N VAL A 428 11.13 -1.66 8.68
CA VAL A 428 9.80 -1.12 8.35
C VAL A 428 9.92 0.34 7.97
N LEU A 429 9.33 0.68 6.82
CA LEU A 429 8.92 2.04 6.53
C LEU A 429 7.49 2.24 7.04
N ASN A 430 7.34 3.10 8.03
CA ASN A 430 6.04 3.53 8.50
C ASN A 430 5.58 4.76 7.71
N ILE A 431 4.27 4.87 7.49
CA ILE A 431 3.64 6.08 6.92
C ILE A 431 2.77 6.67 8.03
N ASP A 432 3.24 7.76 8.64
CA ASP A 432 2.48 8.46 9.68
C ASP A 432 1.38 9.30 9.03
N ILE A 433 0.16 8.74 9.00
CA ILE A 433 -1.02 9.39 8.41
C ILE A 433 -1.36 10.70 9.12
N ALA A 434 -1.05 10.86 10.41
CA ALA A 434 -1.33 12.11 11.13
C ALA A 434 -0.36 13.21 10.69
N GLN A 435 0.93 12.91 10.55
CA GLN A 435 1.93 13.85 10.03
C GLN A 435 1.66 14.18 8.57
N LEU A 436 1.31 13.17 7.75
CA LEU A 436 0.91 13.38 6.36
C LEU A 436 -0.30 14.32 6.28
N SER A 437 -1.33 14.06 7.08
CA SER A 437 -2.53 14.90 7.13
C SER A 437 -2.22 16.33 7.58
N ALA A 438 -1.35 16.49 8.57
CA ALA A 438 -0.92 17.80 9.04
C ALA A 438 -0.13 18.58 7.97
N TRP A 439 0.72 17.89 7.21
CA TRP A 439 1.47 18.49 6.11
C TRP A 439 0.57 18.92 4.95
N VAL A 440 -0.42 18.08 4.59
CA VAL A 440 -1.42 18.38 3.54
C VAL A 440 -2.37 19.53 3.93
N ALA A 441 -2.66 19.69 5.23
CA ALA A 441 -3.71 20.58 5.72
C ALA A 441 -3.59 22.03 5.20
N GLY A 442 -4.52 22.41 4.31
CA GLY A 442 -4.73 23.80 3.90
C GLY A 442 -4.01 24.24 2.62
N ALA A 443 -3.37 23.35 1.87
CA ALA A 443 -2.76 23.67 0.58
C ALA A 443 -3.15 22.65 -0.49
N ASP A 444 -3.92 23.09 -1.49
CA ASP A 444 -4.32 22.25 -2.63
C ASP A 444 -3.10 21.68 -3.37
N ALA A 445 -1.99 22.42 -3.40
CA ALA A 445 -0.72 21.98 -3.97
C ALA A 445 -0.07 20.80 -3.22
N ARG A 446 -0.56 20.45 -2.01
CA ARG A 446 -0.04 19.35 -1.18
C ARG A 446 -0.90 18.10 -1.25
N VAL A 447 -2.14 18.18 -1.70
CA VAL A 447 -3.09 17.06 -1.76
C VAL A 447 -2.47 15.86 -2.49
N MET A 448 -2.52 14.69 -1.84
CA MET A 448 -2.07 13.41 -2.36
C MET A 448 -3.29 12.50 -2.53
N GLU A 449 -3.61 12.08 -3.76
CA GLU A 449 -4.71 11.13 -4.02
C GLU A 449 -4.17 9.72 -4.21
N LEU A 450 -3.08 9.58 -4.99
CA LEU A 450 -2.36 8.31 -5.17
C LEU A 450 -0.88 8.46 -4.78
N VAL A 451 -0.46 7.67 -3.78
CA VAL A 451 0.94 7.54 -3.36
C VAL A 451 1.45 6.17 -3.80
N TYR A 452 2.51 6.14 -4.61
CA TYR A 452 3.21 4.92 -5.00
C TYR A 452 4.59 4.89 -4.32
N ILE A 453 4.93 3.78 -3.68
CA ILE A 453 6.21 3.62 -2.97
C ILE A 453 6.99 2.49 -3.64
N GLU A 454 8.19 2.81 -4.12
CA GLU A 454 9.15 1.88 -4.69
C GLU A 454 10.32 1.67 -3.72
N PHE A 455 10.64 0.41 -3.44
CA PHE A 455 11.88 0.05 -2.75
C PHE A 455 12.94 -0.35 -3.76
N VAL A 456 14.05 0.37 -3.79
CA VAL A 456 15.21 0.03 -4.62
C VAL A 456 16.17 -0.77 -3.75
N THR A 457 16.29 -2.06 -4.03
CA THR A 457 17.14 -2.98 -3.27
C THR A 457 18.45 -3.26 -4.01
N PRO A 458 19.58 -3.49 -3.31
CA PRO A 458 20.80 -4.00 -3.93
C PRO A 458 20.55 -5.31 -4.68
N SER A 459 21.22 -5.50 -5.82
CA SER A 459 21.11 -6.72 -6.63
C SER A 459 21.54 -8.00 -5.89
N ASP A 460 22.33 -7.86 -4.82
CA ASP A 460 22.71 -8.91 -3.90
C ASP A 460 22.24 -8.55 -2.49
N ILE A 461 21.06 -9.01 -2.08
CA ILE A 461 20.50 -8.82 -0.72
C ILE A 461 21.47 -9.36 0.36
N GLY A 462 22.37 -10.29 0.01
CA GLY A 462 23.41 -10.81 0.91
C GLY A 462 24.65 -9.93 1.09
N SER A 463 24.71 -8.73 0.48
CA SER A 463 25.92 -7.90 0.38
C SER A 463 25.87 -6.58 1.16
N TYR A 464 25.05 -6.47 2.21
CA TYR A 464 25.18 -5.35 3.15
C TYR A 464 26.63 -5.29 3.68
N PRO A 465 27.26 -4.10 3.68
CA PRO A 465 28.57 -3.91 4.29
C PRO A 465 28.57 -4.45 5.72
N SER A 466 29.64 -5.11 6.15
CA SER A 466 29.69 -5.78 7.46
C SER A 466 29.39 -4.85 8.65
N ALA A 467 29.64 -3.55 8.51
CA ALA A 467 29.29 -2.54 9.51
C ALA A 467 27.77 -2.35 9.67
N THR A 468 26.97 -2.57 8.62
CA THR A 468 25.51 -2.53 8.66
C THR A 468 24.93 -3.87 9.15
N ARG A 469 25.59 -5.00 8.83
CA ARG A 469 25.21 -6.34 9.33
C ARG A 469 25.39 -6.53 10.84
N ASP A 470 26.30 -5.78 11.46
CA ASP A 470 26.52 -5.85 12.91
C ASP A 470 25.53 -4.96 13.70
N MET A 471 24.68 -4.18 13.01
CA MET A 471 23.57 -3.39 13.59
C MET A 471 22.18 -3.92 13.21
N MET A 472 22.11 -4.95 12.37
CA MET A 472 20.94 -5.80 12.06
C MET A 472 20.95 -7.04 12.97
#